data_AF-A0ABD0NI04-F1
#
_entry.id   AF-A0ABD0NI04-F1
#
_cell.length_a   1.000
_cell.length_b   1.000
_cell.length_c   1.000
_cell.angle_alpha   90.00
_cell.angle_beta   90.00
_cell.angle_gamma   90.00
#
_symmetry.space_group_name_H-M   'P 1'
#
loop_
_entity.id
_entity.type
_entity.pdbx_description
1 polymer ?
#
loop_
_entity_poly.entity_id
_entity_poly.type
_entity_poly.pdbx_seq_one_letter_code
_entity_poly.pdbx_strand_id
1 'polypeptide(L)' 'NTEARQPGKAPNFSVNWTVGDQGLEIINATTGKDDLGRPSHLCKHALYTRWVCLHAK' A
#
# COMPACT_ATOMS: atom_id res chain seq x y z
N ASN A 1 -25.51 9.60 3.88
CA ASN A 1 -25.25 8.18 4.19
C ASN A 1 -24.07 8.10 5.13
N THR A 2 -24.30 7.65 6.35
CA THR A 2 -23.25 7.36 7.33
C THR A 2 -23.18 5.86 7.44
N GLU A 3 -22.02 5.26 7.22
CA GLU A 3 -21.86 3.83 7.39
C GLU A 3 -22.16 3.44 8.85
N ALA A 4 -22.85 2.32 9.03
CA ALA A 4 -23.13 1.81 10.37
C ALA A 4 -21.82 1.33 11.01
N ARG A 5 -21.59 1.71 12.27
CA ARG A 5 -20.44 1.23 13.05
C ARG A 5 -20.45 -0.29 13.09
N GLN A 6 -19.41 -0.91 12.55
CA GLN A 6 -19.20 -2.36 12.62
C GLN A 6 -18.36 -2.69 13.87
N PRO A 7 -18.93 -3.29 14.92
CA PRO A 7 -18.16 -3.75 16.06
C PRO A 7 -17.30 -4.96 15.65
N GLY A 8 -16.01 -4.96 15.99
CA GLY A 8 -15.10 -6.05 15.67
C GLY A 8 -13.64 -5.63 15.72
N LYS A 9 -12.72 -6.60 15.59
CA LYS A 9 -11.30 -6.31 15.40
C LYS A 9 -11.07 -5.83 13.97
N ALA A 10 -10.30 -4.76 13.81
CA ALA A 10 -9.86 -4.31 12.50
C ALA A 10 -8.94 -5.38 11.86
N PRO A 11 -9.01 -5.57 10.54
CA PRO A 11 -8.06 -6.43 9.84
C PRO A 11 -6.62 -5.92 9.98
N ASN A 12 -5.64 -6.82 10.01
CA ASN A 12 -4.22 -6.47 10.10
C ASN A 12 -3.56 -6.32 8.72
N PHE A 13 -4.34 -5.97 7.71
CA PHE A 13 -3.85 -5.72 6.36
C PHE A 13 -4.42 -4.43 5.82
N SER A 14 -3.66 -3.81 4.91
CA SER A 14 -4.06 -2.68 4.09
C SER A 14 -4.11 -3.13 2.65
N VAL A 15 -5.14 -2.71 1.92
CA VAL A 15 -5.29 -2.96 0.49
C VAL A 15 -5.15 -1.62 -0.23
N ASN A 16 -4.34 -1.58 -1.27
CA ASN A 16 -4.18 -0.38 -2.08
C ASN A 16 -4.06 -0.71 -3.57
N TRP A 17 -4.33 0.30 -4.40
CA TRP A 17 -4.34 0.20 -5.85
C TRP A 17 -4.22 1.59 -6.46
N THR A 18 -3.47 1.69 -7.56
CA THR A 18 -3.37 2.88 -8.40
C THR A 18 -3.85 2.58 -9.81
N VAL A 19 -4.42 3.58 -10.49
CA VAL A 19 -4.80 3.46 -11.91
C VAL A 19 -3.60 2.98 -12.74
N GLY A 20 -3.79 1.85 -13.44
CA GLY A 20 -2.74 1.19 -14.25
C GLY A 20 -2.18 -0.08 -13.62
N ASP A 21 -2.39 -0.31 -12.32
CA ASP A 21 -1.96 -1.54 -11.66
C ASP A 21 -2.79 -2.74 -12.15
N GLN A 22 -2.10 -3.87 -12.36
CA GLN A 22 -2.71 -5.12 -12.82
C GLN A 22 -3.55 -5.82 -11.75
N GLY A 23 -3.43 -5.42 -10.48
CA GLY A 23 -4.12 -6.02 -9.36
C GLY A 23 -3.97 -5.22 -8.07
N LEU A 24 -4.63 -5.68 -7.01
CA LEU A 24 -4.55 -5.08 -5.68
C LEU A 24 -3.23 -5.44 -5.00
N GLU A 25 -2.60 -4.46 -4.35
CA GLU A 25 -1.52 -4.72 -3.41
C GLU A 25 -2.09 -4.92 -2.01
N ILE A 26 -1.74 -6.03 -1.36
CA ILE A 26 -2.13 -6.35 0.02
C ILE A 26 -0.88 -6.33 0.88
N ILE A 27 -0.91 -5.52 1.94
CA ILE A 27 0.22 -5.26 2.82
C ILE A 27 -0.17 -5.56 4.26
N ASN A 28 0.67 -6.31 4.98
CA ASN A 28 0.51 -6.49 6.40
C ASN A 28 0.76 -5.15 7.12
N ALA A 29 -0.24 -4.67 7.85
CA ALA A 29 -0.22 -3.33 8.48
C ALA A 29 0.80 -3.23 9.63
N THR A 30 1.25 -4.37 10.18
CA THR A 30 2.28 -4.40 11.22
C THR A 30 3.70 -4.35 10.64
N THR A 31 3.95 -5.02 9.51
CA THR A 31 5.30 -5.12 8.92
C THR A 31 5.56 -4.12 7.80
N GLY A 32 4.51 -3.57 7.18
CA GLY A 32 4.60 -2.69 6.01
C GLY A 32 5.03 -3.40 4.72
N LYS A 33 4.91 -4.74 4.68
CA LYS A 33 5.32 -5.59 3.56
C LYS A 33 4.21 -6.56 3.17
N ASP A 34 4.29 -7.13 1.97
CA ASP A 34 3.38 -8.19 1.55
C ASP A 34 3.71 -9.54 2.22
N ASP A 35 2.90 -10.57 1.93
CA ASP A 35 3.05 -11.91 2.50
C ASP A 35 4.36 -12.61 2.10
N LEU A 36 5.03 -12.14 1.04
CA LEU A 36 6.35 -12.62 0.61
C LEU A 36 7.51 -11.78 1.18
N GLY A 37 7.21 -10.80 2.04
CA GLY A 37 8.21 -9.92 2.65
C GLY A 37 8.75 -8.84 1.72
N ARG A 38 8.06 -8.53 0.61
CA ARG A 38 8.42 -7.46 -0.33
C ARG A 38 7.86 -6.12 0.18
N PRO A 39 8.63 -5.01 0.09
CA PRO A 39 8.14 -3.70 0.50
C PRO A 39 7.03 -3.21 -0.44
N SER A 40 6.06 -2.48 0.11
CA SER A 40 5.00 -1.84 -0.69
C SER A 40 5.56 -0.87 -1.73
N HIS A 41 4.90 -0.75 -2.88
CA HIS A 41 5.21 0.29 -3.87
C HIS A 41 4.91 1.71 -3.37
N LEU A 42 4.16 1.84 -2.27
CA LEU A 42 3.93 3.11 -1.56
C LEU A 42 4.99 3.39 -0.49
N CYS A 43 5.98 2.51 -0.29
CA CYS A 43 7.03 2.76 0.68
C CYS A 43 7.90 3.98 0.28
N LYS A 44 8.53 4.62 1.27
CA LYS A 44 9.38 5.81 1.06
C LYS A 44 10.42 5.61 -0.05
N HIS A 45 11.05 4.43 -0.08
CA HIS A 45 12.08 4.13 -1.07
C HIS A 45 11.51 4.06 -2.49
N ALA A 46 10.38 3.39 -2.70
CA ALA A 46 9.75 3.28 -4.02
C ALA A 46 9.31 4.65 -4.56
N LEU A 47 8.68 5.47 -3.72
CA LEU A 47 8.28 6.84 -4.09
C LEU A 47 9.48 7.73 -4.37
N TYR A 48 10.53 7.64 -3.56
CA TYR A 48 11.75 8.41 -3.78
C TYR A 48 12.47 8.00 -5.08
N THR A 49 12.56 6.70 -5.38
CA THR A 49 13.12 6.23 -6.67
C THR A 49 12.33 6.79 -7.84
N ARG A 50 10.99 6.79 -7.80
CA ARG A 50 10.16 7.42 -8.84
C ARG A 50 10.44 8.92 -8.95
N TRP A 51 10.56 9.62 -7.83
CA TRP A 51 10.88 11.04 -7.79
C TRP A 51 12.25 11.32 -8.43
N VAL A 52 13.29 10.56 -8.07
CA VAL A 52 14.63 10.69 -8.67
C VAL A 52 14.58 10.47 -10.18
N CYS A 53 13.86 9.44 -10.67
CA CYS A 53 13.73 9.21 -12.12
C CYS A 53 13.03 10.36 -12.87
N LEU A 54 12.15 11.11 -12.21
CA LEU A 54 11.47 12.27 -12.79
C LEU A 54 12.35 13.52 -12.79
N HIS A 55 13.16 13.71 -11.73
CA HIS A 55 13.98 14.90 -11.53
C HIS A 55 15.44 14.76 -12.00
N ALA A 56 15.92 13.56 -12.31
CA ALA A 56 17.24 13.32 -12.91
C ALA A 56 17.26 13.59 -14.44
N LYS A 57 16.31 14.40 -14.94
CA LYS A 57 16.27 14.96 -16.28
C LYS A 57 16.64 16.44 -16.22
#